data_AF-A0A3Q7X8J0-F1
#
_entry.id   AF-A0A3Q7X8J0-F1
#
_cell.length_a   1.000
_cell.length_b   1.000
_cell.length_c   1.000
_cell.angle_alpha   90.00
_cell.angle_beta   90.00
_cell.angle_gamma   90.00
#
_symmetry.space_group_name_H-M   'P 1'
#
loop_
_entity.id
_entity.type
_entity.pdbx_description
1 polymer ?
#
loop_
_entity_poly.entity_id
_entity_poly.type
_entity_poly.pdbx_seq_one_letter_code
_entity_poly.pdbx_strand_id
1 'polypeptide(L)'
;MVLSVTMAISSHRFSHQGAITKGMTAIEEMVGMDVLCSGKIRTLILNKFSGDRKLIEVFVKGVDKDFVILLAARASRIENQDAIDAEVVGINDHKGFSGDK
;
A
#
# COMPACT_ATOMS: atom_id res chain seq x y z
N MET A 1 -12.13 -40.60 -9.47
CA MET A 1 -11.85 -40.54 -8.01
C MET A 1 -10.52 -39.89 -7.66
N VAL A 2 -9.47 -39.99 -8.50
CA VAL A 2 -8.15 -39.40 -8.16
C VAL A 2 -8.11 -37.87 -8.29
N LEU A 3 -8.75 -37.27 -9.31
CA LEU A 3 -8.75 -35.80 -9.50
C LEU A 3 -9.40 -35.06 -8.33
N SER A 4 -10.56 -35.54 -7.85
CA SER A 4 -11.31 -34.89 -6.77
C SER A 4 -10.52 -34.84 -5.45
N VAL A 5 -9.75 -35.89 -5.14
CA VAL A 5 -8.90 -35.94 -3.94
C VAL A 5 -7.70 -35.00 -4.10
N THR A 6 -7.07 -34.97 -5.28
CA THR A 6 -5.96 -34.04 -5.57
C THR A 6 -6.41 -32.58 -5.46
N MET A 7 -7.57 -32.23 -6.02
CA MET A 7 -8.12 -30.89 -5.93
C MET A 7 -8.48 -30.49 -4.50
N ALA A 8 -9.08 -31.40 -3.71
CA ALA A 8 -9.37 -31.15 -2.30
C ALA A 8 -8.08 -30.92 -1.48
N ILE A 9 -7.04 -31.72 -1.70
CA ILE A 9 -5.73 -31.54 -1.06
C ILE A 9 -5.08 -30.22 -1.51
N SER A 10 -5.16 -29.86 -2.78
CA SER A 10 -4.62 -28.61 -3.30
C SER A 10 -5.32 -27.38 -2.70
N SER A 11 -6.65 -27.41 -2.60
CA SER A 11 -7.44 -26.36 -1.96
C SER A 11 -7.05 -26.17 -0.49
N HIS A 12 -6.86 -27.27 0.23
CA HIS A 12 -6.38 -27.23 1.61
C HIS A 12 -4.98 -26.60 1.72
N ARG A 13 -4.07 -26.94 0.80
CA ARG A 13 -2.71 -26.36 0.76
C ARG A 13 -2.72 -24.87 0.40
N PHE A 14 -3.54 -24.42 -0.54
CA PHE A 14 -3.68 -22.99 -0.89
C PHE A 14 -4.21 -22.17 0.30
N SER A 15 -5.21 -22.70 1.01
CA SER A 15 -5.71 -22.06 2.23
C SER A 15 -4.64 -21.96 3.31
N HIS A 16 -3.78 -22.97 3.45
CA HIS A 16 -2.68 -22.94 4.41
C HIS A 16 -1.59 -21.92 4.04
N GLN A 17 -1.39 -21.68 2.73
CA GLN A 17 -0.49 -20.66 2.21
C GLN A 17 -1.10 -19.23 2.28
N GLY A 18 -2.33 -19.09 2.79
CA GLY A 18 -3.04 -17.80 2.89
C GLY A 18 -3.71 -17.35 1.59
N ALA A 19 -3.78 -18.21 0.57
CA ALA A 19 -4.50 -17.93 -0.66
C ALA A 19 -5.98 -18.34 -0.53
N ILE A 20 -6.89 -17.39 -0.71
CA ILE A 20 -8.33 -17.64 -0.72
C ILE A 20 -8.78 -17.86 -2.17
N THR A 21 -9.23 -19.08 -2.50
CA THR A 21 -9.73 -19.44 -3.83
C THR A 21 -11.26 -19.50 -3.84
N LYS A 22 -11.91 -18.97 -4.88
CA LYS A 22 -13.39 -18.91 -4.98
C LYS A 22 -14.05 -20.23 -5.40
N GLY A 23 -13.26 -21.24 -5.76
CA GLY A 23 -13.76 -22.54 -6.20
C GLY A 23 -12.65 -23.41 -6.76
N MET A 24 -12.99 -24.67 -7.04
CA MET A 24 -12.06 -25.68 -7.55
C MET A 24 -11.56 -25.38 -8.97
N THR A 25 -12.39 -24.76 -9.82
CA THR A 25 -12.02 -24.36 -11.19
C THR A 25 -10.90 -23.31 -11.22
N ALA A 26 -10.89 -22.38 -10.26
CA ALA A 26 -9.82 -21.38 -10.17
C ALA A 26 -8.45 -22.00 -9.86
N ILE A 27 -8.43 -23.19 -9.24
CA ILE A 27 -7.20 -23.94 -8.99
C ILE A 27 -6.70 -24.60 -10.28
N GLU A 28 -7.60 -25.12 -11.12
CA GLU A 28 -7.22 -25.72 -12.42
C GLU A 28 -6.65 -24.67 -13.37
N GLU A 29 -7.30 -23.51 -13.45
CA GLU A 29 -6.80 -22.38 -14.26
C GLU A 29 -5.43 -21.90 -13.79
N MET A 30 -5.17 -21.93 -12.48
CA MET A 30 -3.88 -21.56 -11.91
C MET A 30 -2.76 -22.55 -12.28
N VAL A 31 -3.08 -23.83 -12.51
CA VAL A 31 -2.10 -24.85 -12.91
C VAL A 31 -1.65 -24.69 -14.38
N GLY A 32 -2.49 -24.08 -15.22
CA GLY A 32 -2.20 -23.82 -16.64
C GLY A 32 -1.74 -22.40 -16.95
N MET A 33 -1.34 -21.62 -15.95
CA MET A 33 -1.04 -20.21 -16.12
C MET A 33 0.44 -19.96 -16.44
N ASP A 34 0.73 -19.43 -17.63
CA ASP A 34 2.09 -19.12 -18.08
C ASP A 34 2.53 -17.67 -17.78
N VAL A 35 1.59 -16.73 -17.70
CA VAL A 35 1.86 -15.31 -17.50
C VAL A 35 1.02 -14.76 -16.36
N LEU A 36 1.69 -14.10 -15.41
CA LEU A 36 1.08 -13.44 -14.26
C LEU A 36 1.20 -11.92 -14.42
N CYS A 37 0.06 -11.23 -14.52
CA CYS A 37 0.02 -9.76 -14.49
C CYS A 37 -0.27 -9.28 -13.05
N SER A 38 0.78 -9.08 -12.26
CA SER A 38 0.66 -8.54 -10.91
C SER A 38 0.55 -7.02 -10.92
N GLY A 39 -0.37 -6.48 -10.10
CA GLY A 39 -0.44 -5.04 -9.85
C GLY A 39 0.85 -4.50 -9.20
N LYS A 40 1.24 -3.28 -9.53
CA LYS A 40 2.46 -2.66 -8.95
C LYS A 40 2.24 -2.22 -7.50
N ILE A 41 1.19 -1.43 -7.25
CA ILE A 41 0.87 -0.86 -5.93
C ILE A 41 0.14 -1.90 -5.09
N ARG A 42 0.48 -2.01 -3.79
CA ARG A 42 -0.10 -2.97 -2.82
C ARG A 42 0.17 -4.46 -3.09
N THR A 43 0.85 -4.84 -4.18
CA THR A 43 1.26 -6.24 -4.46
C THR A 43 2.77 -6.38 -4.62
N LEU A 44 3.40 -5.62 -5.52
CA LEU A 44 4.86 -5.68 -5.70
C LEU A 44 5.62 -4.69 -4.81
N ILE A 45 4.99 -3.55 -4.50
CA ILE A 45 5.59 -2.49 -3.68
C ILE A 45 4.91 -2.46 -2.32
N LEU A 46 5.73 -2.42 -1.27
CA LEU A 46 5.26 -2.19 0.08
C LEU A 46 4.58 -0.82 0.15
N ASN A 47 3.36 -0.76 0.67
CA ASN A 47 2.60 0.48 0.85
C ASN A 47 3.15 1.31 2.03
N LYS A 48 4.47 1.53 2.06
CA LYS A 48 5.21 2.40 2.98
C LYS A 48 5.96 3.39 2.12
N PHE A 49 5.32 4.52 1.86
CA PHE A 49 5.96 5.63 1.18
C PHE A 49 6.90 6.32 2.18
N SER A 50 8.11 6.72 1.76
CA SER A 50 8.97 7.56 2.58
C SER A 50 9.45 8.74 1.74
N GLY A 51 9.09 9.96 2.14
CA GLY A 51 9.40 11.18 1.42
C GLY A 51 10.48 12.00 2.13
N ASP A 52 11.57 12.32 1.43
CA ASP A 52 12.60 13.22 1.98
C ASP A 52 12.21 14.69 1.72
N ARG A 53 12.17 15.49 2.79
CA ARG A 53 11.94 16.95 2.74
C ARG A 53 12.92 17.69 1.84
N LYS A 54 14.12 17.14 1.63
CA LYS A 54 15.13 17.73 0.73
C LYS A 54 14.71 17.74 -0.73
N LEU A 55 13.89 16.77 -1.15
CA LEU A 55 13.43 16.63 -2.53
C LEU A 55 12.20 17.50 -2.85
N ILE A 56 11.64 18.20 -1.86
CA ILE A 56 10.48 19.07 -2.05
C ILE A 56 10.95 20.41 -2.62
N GLU A 57 10.51 20.73 -3.84
CA GLU A 57 10.75 22.02 -4.50
C GLU A 57 9.47 22.87 -4.49
N VAL A 58 9.62 24.16 -4.19
CA VAL A 58 8.51 25.12 -4.14
C VAL A 58 8.66 26.09 -5.31
N PHE A 59 7.68 26.09 -6.19
CA PHE A 59 7.68 26.93 -7.41
C PHE A 59 7.06 28.31 -7.20
N VAL A 60 6.40 28.55 -6.05
CA VAL A 60 5.74 29.83 -5.73
C VAL A 60 6.71 30.73 -4.95
N LYS A 61 6.89 31.97 -5.43
CA LYS A 61 7.74 32.97 -4.76
C LYS A 61 7.14 33.37 -3.41
N GLY A 62 7.95 33.33 -2.35
CA GLY A 62 7.57 33.79 -1.01
C GLY A 62 6.89 32.72 -0.13
N VAL A 63 6.82 31.47 -0.60
CA VAL A 63 6.30 30.35 0.20
C VAL A 63 7.46 29.46 0.66
N ASP A 64 7.52 29.18 1.95
CA ASP A 64 8.51 28.27 2.53
C ASP A 64 8.11 26.80 2.38
N LYS A 65 9.09 25.90 2.31
CA LYS A 65 8.85 24.45 2.20
C LYS A 65 8.04 23.91 3.38
N ASP A 66 8.30 24.39 4.59
CA ASP A 66 7.58 23.96 5.80
C ASP A 66 6.10 24.38 5.74
N PHE A 67 5.78 25.50 5.09
CA PHE A 67 4.39 25.94 4.91
C PHE A 67 3.61 25.05 3.93
N VAL A 68 4.25 24.60 2.85
CA VAL A 68 3.62 23.67 1.89
C VAL A 68 3.35 22.31 2.53
N ILE A 69 4.30 21.80 3.31
CA ILE A 69 4.14 20.53 4.04
C ILE A 69 3.00 20.64 5.06
N LEU A 70 2.91 21.75 5.81
CA LEU A 70 1.83 21.98 6.76
C LEU A 70 0.45 22.03 6.09
N LEU A 71 0.35 22.67 4.91
CA LEU A 71 -0.88 22.69 4.12
C LEU A 71 -1.24 21.29 3.60
N ALA A 72 -0.26 20.52 3.13
CA ALA A 72 -0.46 19.15 2.68
C ALA A 72 -0.95 18.25 3.83
N ALA A 73 -0.33 18.36 5.02
CA ALA A 73 -0.73 17.61 6.21
C ALA A 73 -2.16 17.96 6.67
N ARG A 74 -2.59 19.22 6.51
CA ARG A 74 -3.98 19.64 6.81
C ARG A 74 -4.99 19.18 5.75
N ALA A 75 -4.56 19.02 4.50
CA ALA A 75 -5.40 18.49 3.44
C ALA A 75 -5.56 16.96 3.51
N SER A 76 -4.55 16.27 4.06
CA SER A 76 -4.59 14.83 4.32
C SER A 76 -5.64 14.47 5.38
N ARG A 77 -6.36 13.39 5.14
CA ARG A 77 -7.44 12.92 6.02
C ARG A 77 -6.87 12.03 7.11
N ILE A 78 -7.08 12.40 8.37
CA ILE A 78 -6.62 11.61 9.54
C ILE A 78 -7.38 10.28 9.65
N GLU A 79 -8.62 10.23 9.17
CA GLU A 79 -9.50 9.05 9.26
C GLU A 79 -9.22 7.98 8.19
N ASN A 80 -8.68 8.38 7.03
CA ASN A 80 -8.35 7.46 5.94
C ASN A 80 -6.84 7.40 5.78
N GLN A 81 -6.20 6.50 6.53
CA GLN A 81 -4.76 6.30 6.61
C GLN A 81 -4.20 5.63 5.34
N ASP A 82 -4.42 6.26 4.19
CA ASP A 82 -3.69 5.90 2.98
C ASP A 82 -2.20 6.13 3.24
N ALA A 83 -1.34 5.24 2.74
CA ALA A 83 0.09 5.27 3.05
C ALA A 83 0.80 6.57 2.64
N ILE A 84 0.20 7.33 1.71
CA ILE A 84 0.69 8.65 1.31
C ILE A 84 0.32 9.69 2.37
N ASP A 85 -0.93 9.69 2.84
CA ASP A 85 -1.41 10.62 3.87
C ASP A 85 -0.67 10.41 5.20
N ALA A 86 -0.46 9.16 5.59
CA ALA A 86 0.31 8.81 6.78
C ALA A 86 1.76 9.32 6.71
N GLU A 87 2.39 9.24 5.52
CA GLU A 87 3.75 9.75 5.32
C GLU A 87 3.80 11.28 5.36
N VAL A 88 2.85 11.97 4.73
CA VAL A 88 2.79 13.45 4.74
C VAL A 88 2.62 13.99 6.17
N VAL A 89 1.79 13.34 6.98
CA VAL A 89 1.63 13.68 8.41
C VAL A 89 2.91 13.37 9.19
N GLY A 90 3.53 12.21 8.97
CA GLY A 90 4.79 11.83 9.62
C GLY A 90 5.96 12.77 9.31
N ILE A 91 6.04 13.29 8.06
CA ILE A 91 7.03 14.30 7.67
C ILE A 91 6.82 15.62 8.43
N ASN A 92 5.58 15.97 8.75
CA ASN A 92 5.26 17.17 9.52
C ASN A 92 5.59 17.00 11.02
N ASP A 93 5.29 15.83 11.61
CA ASP A 93 5.50 15.55 13.05
C ASP A 93 6.97 15.50 13.48
N HIS A 94 7.89 15.24 12.55
CA HIS A 94 9.32 15.19 12.85
C HIS A 94 9.94 16.57 13.17
N LYS A 95 9.15 17.65 13.07
CA LYS A 95 9.38 18.89 13.82
C LYS A 95 8.24 19.00 14.82
N GLY A 96 8.57 18.83 16.11
CA GLY A 96 7.59 18.92 17.18
C GLY A 96 6.70 20.15 17.01
N PHE A 97 5.39 19.92 17.02
CA PHE A 97 4.43 20.93 17.39
C PHE A 97 4.73 21.35 18.83
N SER A 98 5.66 22.29 18.99
CA SER A 98 5.56 23.28 20.05
C SER A 98 4.34 24.12 19.69
N GLY A 99 3.18 23.64 20.14
CA GLY A 99 2.01 24.48 20.32
C GLY A 99 2.33 25.45 21.45
N ASP A 100 2.91 26.59 21.12
CA ASP A 100 2.77 27.79 21.93
C ASP A 100 1.47 28.46 21.49
N LYS A 101 0.37 28.09 22.16
CA LYS A 101 -0.57 28.97 22.90
C LYS A 101 -1.50 28.11 23.75
#